data_AF-A0A2L0HVU8-F1
#
_entry.id   AF-A0A2L0HVU8-F1
#
_cell.length_a   1.000
_cell.length_b   1.000
_cell.length_c   1.000
_cell.angle_alpha   90.00
_cell.angle_beta   90.00
_cell.angle_gamma   90.00
#
_symmetry.space_group_name_H-M   'P 1'
#
loop_
_entity.id
_entity.type
_entity.pdbx_description
1 polymer ?
#
loop_
_entity_poly.entity_id
_entity_poly.type
_entity_poly.pdbx_seq_one_letter_code
_entity_poly.pdbx_strand_id
1 'polypeptide(L)'
;MAAKYYVTLTDFGATQIAQAHDVASITLSQLVIGDANGIPYDPITQKSRTALINQRASVPVQSVQINGAVTTVTATIEANIGGFNLHEIGLKDNAGKLIYIGNYHGGYKPAIAEGAGGELTISIDITAESGKDALISIDPNLVTANKDWVIKNFASILALTEVDERLSAAIVTLASALTPFMVKSGFMMIWTTPVCPSGFLECNGDIYQISEYPTLFAIIGNTFGGDGITTFAVPNMTNNFPRGWDHLREFGSFQKASSIFMGDPTTTATRIPTLINTLDDSSDTLRNALNGEATTIDPTHVTVLSSGAELFDSVTPVQATMSVRPSNLALMFVIKT
;
A
#
# COMPACT_ATOMS: atom_id res chain seq x y z
N MET A 1 -37.49 20.04 -41.40
CA MET A 1 -37.12 19.58 -42.75
C MET A 1 -37.06 18.05 -42.67
N ALA A 2 -37.90 17.31 -43.41
CA ALA A 2 -37.93 15.85 -43.30
C ALA A 2 -36.57 15.27 -43.71
N ALA A 3 -36.01 14.37 -42.90
CA ALA A 3 -34.74 13.72 -43.21
C ALA A 3 -34.92 12.89 -44.49
N LYS A 4 -34.00 13.04 -45.45
CA LYS A 4 -34.05 12.30 -46.73
C LYS A 4 -33.70 10.82 -46.57
N TYR A 5 -32.87 10.50 -45.58
CA TYR A 5 -32.49 9.15 -45.21
C TYR A 5 -32.75 8.97 -43.73
N TYR A 6 -33.53 7.96 -43.38
CA TYR A 6 -33.94 7.72 -42.00
C TYR A 6 -34.36 6.27 -41.82
N VAL A 7 -34.35 5.86 -40.57
CA VAL A 7 -34.85 4.55 -40.13
C VAL A 7 -36.18 4.77 -39.41
N THR A 8 -37.16 3.93 -39.68
CA THR A 8 -38.46 3.95 -39.04
C THR A 8 -38.84 2.57 -38.52
N LEU A 9 -39.80 2.54 -37.60
CA LEU A 9 -40.36 1.31 -37.06
C LEU A 9 -41.32 0.67 -38.07
N THR A 10 -41.21 -0.65 -38.19
CA THR A 10 -42.24 -1.46 -38.85
C THR A 10 -43.46 -1.62 -37.95
N ASP A 11 -44.60 -2.06 -38.49
CA ASP A 11 -45.83 -2.30 -37.72
C ASP A 11 -45.61 -3.37 -36.62
N PHE A 12 -44.77 -4.36 -36.93
CA PHE A 12 -44.33 -5.37 -35.96
C PHE A 12 -43.43 -4.74 -34.87
N GLY A 13 -42.42 -3.96 -35.25
CA GLY A 13 -41.56 -3.26 -34.32
C GLY A 13 -42.30 -2.28 -33.40
N ALA A 14 -43.29 -1.56 -33.94
CA ALA A 14 -44.15 -0.66 -33.17
C ALA A 14 -45.01 -1.41 -32.15
N THR A 15 -45.52 -2.60 -32.52
CA THR A 15 -46.27 -3.48 -31.61
C THR A 15 -45.36 -4.04 -30.51
N GLN A 16 -44.15 -4.49 -30.86
CA GLN A 16 -43.18 -5.00 -29.89
C GLN A 16 -42.72 -3.92 -28.92
N ILE A 17 -42.48 -2.68 -29.38
CA ILE A 17 -42.14 -1.55 -28.49
C ILE A 17 -43.32 -1.18 -27.59
N ALA A 18 -44.56 -1.24 -28.10
CA ALA A 18 -45.73 -1.01 -27.28
C ALA A 18 -45.91 -2.09 -26.19
N GLN A 19 -45.53 -3.34 -26.47
CA GLN A 19 -45.56 -4.46 -25.51
C GLN A 19 -44.35 -4.49 -24.56
N ALA A 20 -43.21 -3.90 -24.97
CA ALA A 20 -41.98 -3.85 -24.19
C ALA A 20 -42.05 -2.93 -22.95
N HIS A 21 -43.12 -2.15 -22.79
CA HIS A 21 -43.32 -1.26 -21.64
C HIS A 21 -43.55 -1.97 -20.29
N ASP A 22 -43.73 -3.31 -20.25
CA ASP A 22 -43.95 -4.01 -18.98
C ASP A 22 -43.02 -5.22 -18.69
N VAL A 23 -42.46 -5.98 -19.66
CA VAL A 23 -41.69 -7.22 -19.31
C VAL A 23 -40.53 -7.62 -20.25
N ALA A 24 -40.33 -7.05 -21.45
CA ALA A 24 -39.32 -7.58 -22.39
C ALA A 24 -38.51 -6.52 -23.16
N SER A 25 -37.19 -6.50 -22.98
CA SER A 25 -36.26 -5.71 -23.79
C SER A 25 -36.18 -6.25 -25.23
N ILE A 26 -36.10 -5.36 -26.22
CA ILE A 26 -35.95 -5.76 -27.62
C ILE A 26 -34.46 -5.96 -27.91
N THR A 27 -34.07 -7.19 -28.22
CA THR A 27 -32.70 -7.53 -28.62
C THR A 27 -32.56 -7.48 -30.14
N LEU A 28 -31.66 -6.63 -30.62
CA LEU A 28 -31.31 -6.54 -32.05
C LEU A 28 -30.15 -7.48 -32.32
N SER A 29 -30.36 -8.47 -33.18
CA SER A 29 -29.38 -9.54 -33.44
C SER A 29 -28.67 -9.35 -34.79
N GLN A 30 -29.40 -8.94 -35.83
CA GLN A 30 -28.87 -8.89 -37.20
C GLN A 30 -29.19 -7.57 -37.89
N LEU A 31 -28.19 -6.98 -38.54
CA LEU A 31 -28.36 -5.94 -39.54
C LEU A 31 -28.49 -6.61 -40.92
N VAL A 32 -29.65 -6.44 -41.54
CA VAL A 32 -29.89 -6.84 -42.93
C VAL A 32 -29.71 -5.66 -43.86
N ILE A 33 -29.11 -5.91 -45.01
CA ILE A 33 -28.82 -4.90 -46.04
C ILE A 33 -29.24 -5.42 -47.41
N GLY A 34 -29.66 -4.51 -48.28
CA GLY A 34 -30.16 -4.84 -49.60
C GLY A 34 -30.02 -3.70 -50.61
N ASP A 35 -30.35 -4.02 -51.85
CA ASP A 35 -30.28 -3.10 -52.99
C ASP A 35 -31.67 -2.60 -53.45
N ALA A 36 -32.76 -3.04 -52.81
CA ALA A 36 -34.13 -2.67 -53.14
C ALA A 36 -34.48 -2.83 -54.65
N ASN A 37 -33.88 -3.80 -55.34
CA ASN A 37 -33.98 -3.97 -56.80
C ASN A 37 -33.53 -2.73 -57.60
N GLY A 38 -32.61 -1.94 -57.04
CA GLY A 38 -32.07 -0.72 -57.64
C GLY A 38 -32.96 0.52 -57.51
N ILE A 39 -34.11 0.42 -56.83
CA ILE A 39 -35.05 1.54 -56.65
C ILE A 39 -35.22 1.82 -55.15
N PRO A 40 -34.60 2.88 -54.63
CA PRO A 40 -34.82 3.32 -53.26
C PRO A 40 -36.31 3.63 -53.01
N TYR A 41 -36.81 3.20 -51.86
CA TYR A 41 -38.19 3.48 -51.43
C TYR A 41 -38.20 4.34 -50.16
N ASP A 42 -39.33 4.97 -49.91
CA ASP A 42 -39.56 5.71 -48.68
C ASP A 42 -39.98 4.75 -47.55
N PRO A 43 -39.20 4.60 -46.46
CA PRO A 43 -39.45 3.61 -45.40
C PRO A 43 -40.85 3.70 -44.77
N ILE A 44 -41.43 4.90 -44.68
CA ILE A 44 -42.77 5.09 -44.09
C ILE A 44 -43.88 4.41 -44.90
N THR A 45 -43.69 4.24 -46.21
CA THR A 45 -44.67 3.58 -47.09
C THR A 45 -44.61 2.05 -47.01
N GLN A 46 -43.59 1.50 -46.35
CA GLN A 46 -43.29 0.06 -46.32
C GLN A 46 -43.31 -0.52 -44.88
N LYS A 47 -44.00 0.14 -43.94
CA LYS A 47 -44.04 -0.27 -42.52
C LYS A 47 -44.63 -1.66 -42.27
N SER A 48 -45.49 -2.16 -43.16
CA SER A 48 -46.12 -3.47 -43.04
C SER A 48 -45.23 -4.64 -43.46
N ARG A 49 -44.01 -4.38 -43.94
CA ARG A 49 -43.11 -5.42 -44.43
C ARG A 49 -42.44 -6.19 -43.30
N THR A 50 -42.31 -7.49 -43.51
CA THR A 50 -41.60 -8.43 -42.63
C THR A 50 -40.18 -8.73 -43.12
N ALA A 51 -39.83 -8.30 -44.34
CA ALA A 51 -38.52 -8.47 -44.96
C ALA A 51 -38.22 -7.31 -45.93
N LEU A 52 -36.93 -7.09 -46.19
CA LEU A 52 -36.43 -6.17 -47.21
C LEU A 52 -36.93 -6.55 -48.62
N ILE A 53 -36.94 -5.61 -49.55
CA ILE A 53 -37.40 -5.85 -50.93
C ILE A 53 -36.46 -6.81 -51.64
N ASN A 54 -35.15 -6.60 -51.50
CA ASN A 54 -34.12 -7.49 -52.01
C ASN A 54 -32.93 -7.55 -51.04
N GLN A 55 -33.05 -8.40 -50.02
CA GLN A 55 -31.99 -8.63 -49.05
C GLN A 55 -30.77 -9.30 -49.73
N ARG A 56 -29.62 -8.62 -49.71
CA ARG A 56 -28.36 -9.13 -50.28
C ARG A 56 -27.43 -9.73 -49.25
N ALA A 57 -27.47 -9.24 -48.01
CA ALA A 57 -26.67 -9.78 -46.93
C ALA A 57 -27.30 -9.56 -45.55
N SER A 58 -26.82 -10.34 -44.59
CA SER A 58 -27.17 -10.25 -43.18
C SER A 58 -25.89 -10.35 -42.37
N VAL A 59 -25.64 -9.37 -41.51
CA VAL A 59 -24.45 -9.33 -40.64
C VAL A 59 -24.90 -9.23 -39.18
N PRO A 60 -24.19 -9.86 -38.24
CA PRO A 60 -24.52 -9.72 -36.83
C PRO A 60 -24.31 -8.26 -36.39
N VAL A 61 -25.21 -7.77 -35.53
CA VAL A 61 -25.03 -6.48 -34.87
C VAL A 61 -23.86 -6.61 -33.89
N GLN A 62 -22.90 -5.68 -33.94
CA GLN A 62 -21.67 -5.76 -33.16
C GLN A 62 -21.74 -4.94 -31.88
N SER A 63 -22.44 -3.80 -31.92
CA SER A 63 -22.61 -2.95 -30.76
C SER A 63 -23.92 -2.20 -30.82
N VAL A 64 -24.57 -2.06 -29.68
CA VAL A 64 -25.69 -1.15 -29.46
C VAL A 64 -25.32 -0.27 -28.28
N GLN A 65 -25.17 1.03 -28.51
CA GLN A 65 -24.84 2.02 -27.48
C GLN A 65 -26.03 2.94 -27.25
N ILE A 66 -26.44 3.10 -26.00
CA ILE A 66 -27.53 4.00 -25.63
C ILE A 66 -26.92 5.27 -25.02
N ASN A 67 -27.05 6.40 -25.72
CA ASN A 67 -26.57 7.71 -25.28
C ASN A 67 -27.77 8.65 -25.09
N GLY A 68 -28.45 8.50 -23.95
CA GLY A 68 -29.66 9.26 -23.63
C GLY A 68 -30.82 8.87 -24.55
N ALA A 69 -31.31 9.80 -25.37
CA ALA A 69 -32.43 9.59 -26.28
C ALA A 69 -32.04 8.96 -27.63
N VAL A 70 -30.73 8.76 -27.88
CA VAL A 70 -30.20 8.20 -29.13
C VAL A 70 -29.59 6.82 -28.85
N THR A 71 -30.04 5.82 -29.60
CA THR A 71 -29.44 4.48 -29.63
C THR A 71 -28.64 4.30 -30.91
N THR A 72 -27.33 4.14 -30.81
CA THR A 72 -26.43 3.90 -31.93
C THR A 72 -26.21 2.40 -32.10
N VAL A 73 -26.59 1.87 -33.25
CA VAL A 73 -26.39 0.45 -33.63
C VAL A 73 -25.28 0.36 -34.67
N THR A 74 -24.22 -0.37 -34.35
CA THR A 74 -23.05 -0.55 -35.23
C THR A 74 -22.93 -1.99 -35.68
N ALA A 75 -22.75 -2.19 -36.99
CA ALA A 75 -22.39 -3.48 -37.56
C ALA A 75 -21.36 -3.30 -38.68
N THR A 76 -20.45 -4.26 -38.79
CA THR A 76 -19.43 -4.26 -39.86
C THR A 76 -19.78 -5.32 -40.88
N ILE A 77 -19.80 -4.88 -42.14
CA ILE A 77 -19.95 -5.75 -43.30
C ILE A 77 -18.55 -6.14 -43.74
N GLU A 78 -18.24 -7.43 -43.52
CA GLU A 78 -16.99 -8.06 -43.92
C GLU A 78 -16.69 -7.87 -45.41
N ALA A 79 -15.41 -7.97 -45.78
CA ALA A 79 -14.96 -7.73 -47.16
C ALA A 79 -15.44 -8.80 -48.16
N ASN A 80 -15.79 -10.00 -47.70
CA ASN A 80 -16.34 -11.09 -48.51
C ASN A 80 -17.77 -10.84 -49.02
N ILE A 81 -18.50 -9.88 -48.44
CA ILE A 81 -19.89 -9.55 -48.77
C ILE A 81 -19.88 -8.25 -49.60
N GLY A 82 -20.17 -8.32 -50.89
CA GLY A 82 -20.19 -7.14 -51.77
C GLY A 82 -20.83 -7.44 -53.13
N GLY A 83 -20.67 -6.52 -54.09
CA GLY A 83 -21.20 -6.65 -55.44
C GLY A 83 -22.61 -6.06 -55.64
N PHE A 84 -23.01 -5.10 -54.81
CA PHE A 84 -24.32 -4.44 -54.89
C PHE A 84 -24.28 -3.00 -54.36
N ASN A 85 -25.25 -2.19 -54.79
CA ASN A 85 -25.48 -0.84 -54.25
C ASN A 85 -26.37 -0.93 -53.01
N LEU A 86 -26.01 -0.20 -51.95
CA LEU A 86 -26.77 -0.21 -50.71
C LEU A 86 -27.91 0.80 -50.79
N HIS A 87 -29.14 0.30 -50.82
CA HIS A 87 -30.34 1.12 -50.91
C HIS A 87 -31.33 0.93 -49.75
N GLU A 88 -31.24 -0.21 -49.06
CA GLU A 88 -32.10 -0.53 -47.91
C GLU A 88 -31.30 -1.17 -46.78
N ILE A 89 -31.68 -0.81 -45.55
CA ILE A 89 -31.13 -1.36 -44.32
C ILE A 89 -32.28 -1.75 -43.40
N GLY A 90 -32.06 -2.75 -42.56
CA GLY A 90 -33.06 -3.17 -41.59
C GLY A 90 -32.43 -3.87 -40.40
N LEU A 91 -33.08 -3.79 -39.24
CA LEU A 91 -32.61 -4.44 -38.02
C LEU A 91 -33.61 -5.52 -37.62
N LYS A 92 -33.11 -6.74 -37.43
CA LYS A 92 -33.89 -7.92 -37.03
C LYS A 92 -33.64 -8.30 -35.58
N ASP A 93 -34.67 -8.86 -34.94
CA ASP A 93 -34.55 -9.45 -33.61
C ASP A 93 -33.98 -10.89 -33.64
N ASN A 94 -33.84 -11.51 -32.47
CA ASN A 94 -33.38 -12.90 -32.34
C ASN A 94 -34.33 -13.95 -32.95
N ALA A 95 -35.61 -13.60 -33.17
CA ALA A 95 -36.58 -14.43 -33.89
C ALA A 95 -36.54 -14.19 -35.42
N GLY A 96 -35.59 -13.38 -35.91
CA GLY A 96 -35.42 -13.07 -37.33
C GLY A 96 -36.47 -12.12 -37.89
N LYS A 97 -37.26 -11.46 -37.03
CA LYS A 97 -38.32 -10.53 -37.45
C LYS A 97 -37.78 -9.12 -37.60
N LEU A 98 -38.22 -8.43 -38.65
CA LEU A 98 -37.80 -7.06 -38.95
C LEU A 98 -38.44 -6.08 -37.96
N ILE A 99 -37.62 -5.34 -37.20
CA ILE A 99 -38.05 -4.34 -36.22
C ILE A 99 -37.99 -2.94 -36.84
N TYR A 100 -36.83 -2.61 -37.41
CA TYR A 100 -36.57 -1.34 -38.06
C TYR A 100 -36.31 -1.52 -39.55
N ILE A 101 -36.80 -0.57 -40.34
CA ILE A 101 -36.56 -0.47 -41.77
C ILE A 101 -36.09 0.94 -42.11
N GLY A 102 -35.05 1.05 -42.92
CA GLY A 102 -34.46 2.32 -43.30
C GLY A 102 -34.07 2.35 -44.76
N ASN A 103 -34.10 3.54 -45.33
CA ASN A 103 -33.51 3.79 -46.62
C ASN A 103 -32.07 4.25 -46.43
N TYR A 104 -31.21 3.83 -47.34
CA TYR A 104 -29.81 4.22 -47.34
C TYR A 104 -29.43 4.61 -48.76
N HIS A 105 -28.51 5.56 -48.89
CA HIS A 105 -27.89 5.87 -50.17
C HIS A 105 -26.40 5.64 -50.01
N GLY A 106 -26.04 4.36 -50.01
CA GLY A 106 -24.66 3.92 -50.01
C GLY A 106 -24.19 3.73 -51.43
N GLY A 107 -22.94 4.13 -51.71
CA GLY A 107 -22.27 3.76 -52.95
C GLY A 107 -22.09 2.24 -53.08
N TYR A 108 -21.64 1.82 -54.25
CA TYR A 108 -21.33 0.41 -54.54
C TYR A 108 -20.33 -0.15 -53.53
N LYS A 109 -20.66 -1.27 -52.87
CA LYS A 109 -19.71 -2.01 -52.04
C LYS A 109 -19.04 -3.09 -52.89
N PRO A 110 -17.76 -2.95 -53.27
CA PRO A 110 -17.09 -3.96 -54.09
C PRO A 110 -16.91 -5.27 -53.33
N ALA A 111 -16.98 -6.39 -54.04
CA ALA A 111 -16.62 -7.69 -53.49
C ALA A 111 -15.10 -7.92 -53.56
N ILE A 112 -14.56 -8.80 -52.69
CA ILE A 112 -13.15 -9.26 -52.81
C ILE A 112 -12.86 -9.80 -54.23
N ALA A 113 -13.83 -10.47 -54.87
CA ALA A 113 -13.69 -11.00 -56.22
C ALA A 113 -13.43 -9.93 -57.30
N GLU A 114 -13.76 -8.67 -57.02
CA GLU A 114 -13.58 -7.54 -57.93
C GLU A 114 -12.25 -6.81 -57.69
N GLY A 115 -11.40 -7.35 -56.80
CA GLY A 115 -10.05 -6.83 -56.52
C GLY A 115 -9.99 -5.60 -55.61
N ALA A 116 -11.13 -5.10 -55.12
CA ALA A 116 -11.25 -3.91 -54.27
C ALA A 116 -12.12 -4.14 -53.02
N GLY A 117 -12.17 -5.38 -52.51
CA GLY A 117 -12.96 -5.73 -51.33
C GLY A 117 -12.41 -5.09 -50.05
N GLY A 118 -13.23 -4.31 -49.36
CA GLY A 118 -12.92 -3.70 -48.06
C GLY A 118 -14.06 -3.87 -47.07
N GLU A 119 -13.76 -3.79 -45.78
CA GLU A 119 -14.77 -3.78 -44.73
C GLU A 119 -15.55 -2.46 -44.74
N LEU A 120 -16.87 -2.52 -44.48
CA LEU A 120 -17.72 -1.34 -44.38
C LEU A 120 -18.45 -1.38 -43.05
N THR A 121 -18.13 -0.46 -42.15
CA THR A 121 -18.85 -0.30 -40.88
C THR A 121 -20.01 0.67 -41.07
N ILE A 122 -21.22 0.23 -40.73
CA ILE A 122 -22.42 1.05 -40.73
C ILE A 122 -22.80 1.34 -39.27
N SER A 123 -23.01 2.63 -38.98
CA SER A 123 -23.50 3.13 -37.70
C SER A 123 -24.87 3.77 -37.92
N ILE A 124 -25.89 3.29 -37.20
CA ILE A 124 -27.28 3.73 -37.32
C ILE A 124 -27.69 4.38 -36.01
N ASP A 125 -27.96 5.69 -36.04
CA ASP A 125 -28.48 6.42 -34.89
C ASP A 125 -30.01 6.41 -34.91
N ILE A 126 -30.62 5.79 -33.90
CA ILE A 126 -32.06 5.70 -33.70
C ILE A 126 -32.43 6.64 -32.56
N THR A 127 -33.11 7.74 -32.87
CA THR A 127 -33.66 8.64 -31.85
C THR A 127 -35.04 8.15 -31.42
N ALA A 128 -35.25 7.99 -30.12
CA ALA A 128 -36.57 7.68 -29.57
C ALA A 128 -37.51 8.89 -29.74
N GLU A 129 -38.72 8.66 -30.28
CA GLU A 129 -39.76 9.69 -30.30
C GLU A 129 -40.26 9.94 -28.86
N SER A 130 -40.45 11.21 -28.49
CA SER A 130 -40.81 11.63 -27.14
C SER A 130 -42.03 10.86 -26.61
N GLY A 131 -41.83 10.09 -25.54
CA GLY A 131 -42.87 9.33 -24.86
C GLY A 131 -42.71 7.81 -24.87
N LYS A 132 -41.67 7.26 -25.52
CA LYS A 132 -41.33 5.83 -25.45
C LYS A 132 -39.84 5.63 -25.20
N ASP A 133 -39.47 5.24 -23.98
CA ASP A 133 -38.12 4.77 -23.68
C ASP A 133 -37.88 3.46 -24.44
N ALA A 134 -37.11 3.53 -25.51
CA ALA A 134 -36.73 2.35 -26.27
C ALA A 134 -35.70 1.55 -25.45
N LEU A 135 -36.20 0.58 -24.67
CA LEU A 135 -35.41 -0.44 -23.96
C LEU A 135 -34.75 -1.40 -24.97
N ILE A 136 -33.74 -0.91 -25.68
CA ILE A 136 -32.94 -1.69 -26.62
C ILE A 136 -31.71 -2.19 -25.86
N SER A 137 -31.65 -3.49 -25.56
CA SER A 137 -30.51 -4.11 -24.88
C SER A 137 -29.90 -5.20 -25.77
N ILE A 138 -28.59 -5.40 -25.72
CA ILE A 138 -27.90 -6.50 -26.42
C ILE A 138 -27.49 -7.58 -25.42
N ASP A 139 -27.45 -8.84 -25.89
CA ASP A 139 -26.94 -9.98 -25.12
C ASP A 139 -25.41 -9.83 -24.90
N PRO A 140 -24.92 -9.78 -23.65
CA PRO A 140 -23.50 -9.61 -23.34
C PRO A 140 -22.60 -10.79 -23.72
N ASN A 141 -23.14 -11.93 -24.18
CA ASN A 141 -22.34 -13.12 -24.50
C ASN A 141 -21.74 -13.18 -25.92
N LEU A 142 -22.03 -12.19 -26.78
CA LEU A 142 -21.49 -12.14 -28.16
C LEU A 142 -20.70 -10.85 -28.44
N VAL A 143 -19.90 -10.40 -27.47
CA VAL A 143 -19.00 -9.25 -27.65
C VAL A 143 -17.64 -9.75 -28.15
N THR A 144 -17.44 -9.78 -29.46
CA THR A 144 -16.09 -9.82 -30.04
C THR A 144 -15.43 -8.47 -29.76
N ALA A 145 -14.57 -8.43 -28.73
CA ALA A 145 -13.78 -7.23 -28.43
C ALA A 145 -12.94 -6.85 -29.65
N ASN A 146 -13.08 -5.61 -30.14
CA ASN A 146 -12.25 -5.15 -31.24
C ASN A 146 -10.77 -5.06 -30.79
N LYS A 147 -9.84 -5.23 -31.73
CA LYS A 147 -8.39 -5.26 -31.44
C LYS A 147 -7.91 -4.00 -30.70
N ASP A 148 -8.48 -2.85 -31.03
CA ASP A 148 -8.12 -1.56 -30.41
C ASP A 148 -8.56 -1.46 -28.95
N TRP A 149 -9.70 -2.01 -28.60
CA TRP A 149 -10.20 -2.08 -27.23
C TRP A 149 -9.35 -3.05 -26.42
N VAL A 150 -8.99 -4.21 -26.96
CA VAL A 150 -8.10 -5.17 -26.28
C VAL A 150 -6.73 -4.57 -26.01
N ILE A 151 -6.12 -3.91 -27.00
CA ILE A 151 -4.80 -3.27 -26.83
C ILE A 151 -4.85 -2.13 -25.82
N LYS A 152 -5.87 -1.26 -25.86
CA LYS A 152 -6.02 -0.18 -24.89
C LYS A 152 -6.16 -0.70 -23.46
N ASN A 153 -6.98 -1.71 -23.23
CA ASN A 153 -7.20 -2.27 -21.90
C ASN A 153 -5.97 -3.05 -21.40
N PHE A 154 -5.29 -3.82 -22.25
CA PHE A 154 -4.05 -4.51 -21.87
C PHE A 154 -2.91 -3.52 -21.55
N ALA A 155 -2.77 -2.45 -22.33
CA ALA A 155 -1.75 -1.43 -22.09
C ALA A 155 -1.96 -0.70 -20.75
N SER A 156 -3.22 -0.41 -20.38
CA SER A 156 -3.55 0.18 -19.08
C SER A 156 -3.21 -0.75 -17.92
N ILE A 157 -3.46 -2.07 -18.05
CA ILE A 157 -3.12 -3.06 -17.02
C ILE A 157 -1.60 -3.22 -16.88
N LEU A 158 -0.87 -3.24 -17.99
CA LEU A 158 0.60 -3.34 -17.98
C LEU A 158 1.24 -2.12 -17.30
N ALA A 159 0.71 -0.92 -17.56
CA ALA A 159 1.20 0.33 -16.96
C ALA A 159 1.02 0.37 -15.43
N LEU A 160 -0.04 -0.23 -14.89
CA LEU A 160 -0.25 -0.30 -13.44
C LEU A 160 0.80 -1.20 -12.75
N THR A 161 1.20 -2.29 -13.41
CA THR A 161 2.21 -3.20 -12.88
C THR A 161 3.59 -2.54 -12.88
N GLU A 162 3.94 -1.83 -13.96
CA GLU A 162 5.20 -1.08 -14.05
C GLU A 162 5.27 0.07 -13.02
N VAL A 163 4.15 0.76 -12.77
CA VAL A 163 4.07 1.79 -11.73
C VAL A 163 4.28 1.19 -10.34
N ASP A 164 3.71 0.03 -10.04
CA ASP A 164 3.87 -0.66 -8.76
C ASP A 164 5.32 -1.09 -8.51
N GLU A 165 5.98 -1.67 -9.52
CA GLU A 165 7.39 -2.04 -9.45
C GLU A 165 8.29 -0.83 -9.22
N ARG A 166 8.05 0.27 -9.96
CA ARG A 166 8.81 1.51 -9.82
C ARG A 166 8.57 2.18 -8.46
N LEU A 167 7.34 2.19 -7.97
CA LEU A 167 7.01 2.74 -6.66
C LEU A 167 7.67 1.92 -5.55
N SER A 168 7.59 0.59 -5.63
CA SER A 168 8.26 -0.33 -4.70
C SER A 168 9.77 -0.11 -4.68
N ALA A 169 10.40 -0.01 -5.86
CA ALA A 169 11.84 0.26 -5.96
C ALA A 169 12.22 1.63 -5.38
N ALA A 170 11.41 2.67 -5.63
CA ALA A 170 11.63 4.01 -5.07
C ALA A 170 11.51 4.03 -3.54
N ILE A 171 10.52 3.33 -2.98
CA ILE A 171 10.35 3.19 -1.52
C ILE A 171 11.57 2.50 -0.90
N VAL A 172 12.05 1.40 -1.48
CA VAL A 172 13.24 0.68 -0.99
C VAL A 172 14.49 1.55 -1.05
N THR A 173 14.66 2.31 -2.14
CA THR A 173 15.79 3.23 -2.32
C THR A 173 15.75 4.35 -1.29
N LEU A 174 14.57 4.95 -1.07
CA LEU A 174 14.40 6.00 -0.07
C LEU A 174 14.61 5.47 1.35
N ALA A 175 14.05 4.31 1.69
CA ALA A 175 14.26 3.67 2.98
C ALA A 175 15.76 3.42 3.23
N SER A 176 16.47 2.90 2.23
CA SER A 176 17.94 2.68 2.31
C SER A 176 18.72 3.98 2.47
N ALA A 177 18.32 5.05 1.79
CA ALA A 177 18.95 6.36 1.91
C ALA A 177 18.70 7.03 3.28
N LEU A 178 17.54 6.80 3.89
CA LEU A 178 17.20 7.34 5.22
C LEU A 178 17.77 6.49 6.38
N THR A 179 18.00 5.21 6.14
CA THR A 179 18.56 4.24 7.11
C THR A 179 19.79 4.72 7.90
N PRO A 180 20.79 5.43 7.31
CA PRO A 180 21.93 5.95 8.07
C PRO A 180 21.60 7.15 8.98
N PHE A 181 20.49 7.86 8.75
CA PHE A 181 20.09 9.03 9.53
C PHE A 181 19.15 8.70 10.69
N MET A 182 18.57 7.50 10.69
CA MET A 182 17.66 7.04 11.73
C MET A 182 18.42 6.47 12.93
N VAL A 183 17.89 6.73 14.14
CA VAL A 183 18.37 6.08 15.37
C VAL A 183 18.14 4.57 15.24
N LYS A 184 19.21 3.80 15.34
CA LYS A 184 19.16 2.33 15.27
C LYS A 184 18.53 1.75 16.53
N SER A 185 17.83 0.62 16.38
CA SER A 185 17.43 -0.22 17.51
C SER A 185 18.67 -0.56 18.37
N GLY A 186 18.49 -0.67 19.68
CA GLY A 186 19.58 -0.85 20.65
C GLY A 186 20.37 0.42 21.01
N PHE A 187 20.18 1.53 20.30
CA PHE A 187 20.79 2.80 20.68
C PHE A 187 20.18 3.33 21.98
N MET A 188 21.03 3.59 22.97
CA MET A 188 20.62 4.21 24.24
C MET A 188 20.86 5.70 24.22
N MET A 189 19.91 6.46 24.76
CA MET A 189 20.00 7.91 24.90
C MET A 189 19.36 8.41 26.19
N ILE A 190 19.67 9.65 26.53
CA ILE A 190 19.06 10.35 27.66
C ILE A 190 17.78 11.04 27.19
N TRP A 191 16.72 10.90 27.98
CA TRP A 191 15.41 11.50 27.77
C TRP A 191 15.07 12.47 28.90
N THR A 192 14.47 13.60 28.54
CA THR A 192 14.30 14.75 29.45
C THR A 192 12.94 14.82 30.14
N THR A 193 12.05 13.87 29.87
CA THR A 193 10.71 13.82 30.47
C THR A 193 10.54 12.52 31.27
N PRO A 194 9.64 12.47 32.26
CA PRO A 194 9.41 11.27 33.06
C PRO A 194 8.54 10.21 32.34
N VAL A 195 8.19 10.43 31.06
CA VAL A 195 7.37 9.50 30.28
C VAL A 195 8.20 8.98 29.11
N CYS A 196 8.28 7.65 28.98
CA CYS A 196 9.03 7.01 27.91
C CYS A 196 8.38 7.36 26.55
N PRO A 197 9.15 7.87 25.57
CA PRO A 197 8.60 8.22 24.26
C PRO A 197 8.26 6.96 23.46
N SER A 198 7.27 7.08 22.57
CA SER A 198 6.90 5.99 21.67
C SER A 198 8.08 5.51 20.82
N GLY A 199 8.23 4.19 20.69
CA GLY A 199 9.34 3.57 19.96
C GLY A 199 10.62 3.41 20.77
N PHE A 200 10.55 3.63 22.08
CA PHE A 200 11.63 3.39 23.03
C PHE A 200 11.11 2.63 24.25
N LEU A 201 12.01 1.95 24.95
CA LEU A 201 11.78 1.37 26.27
C LEU A 201 12.64 2.09 27.30
N GLU A 202 12.14 2.22 28.52
CA GLU A 202 12.93 2.74 29.63
C GLU A 202 13.99 1.72 30.04
N CYS A 203 15.22 2.16 30.28
CA CYS A 203 16.29 1.31 30.78
C CYS A 203 16.17 1.15 32.31
N ASN A 204 15.15 0.43 32.78
CA ASN A 204 14.85 0.18 34.19
C ASN A 204 15.09 -1.28 34.64
N GLY A 205 15.53 -2.17 33.73
CA GLY A 205 15.71 -3.60 34.00
C GLY A 205 14.49 -4.48 33.73
N ASP A 206 13.40 -3.93 33.18
CA ASP A 206 12.20 -4.70 32.90
C ASP A 206 12.43 -5.81 31.87
N ILE A 207 11.62 -6.86 31.98
CA ILE A 207 11.65 -8.04 31.10
C ILE A 207 10.54 -7.92 30.04
N TYR A 208 10.92 -8.10 28.78
CA TYR A 208 10.03 -8.01 27.63
C TYR A 208 10.02 -9.31 26.83
N GLN A 209 8.96 -9.51 26.03
CA GLN A 209 8.83 -10.65 25.13
C GLN A 209 9.66 -10.44 23.86
N ILE A 210 10.42 -11.46 23.45
CA ILE A 210 11.22 -11.42 22.22
C ILE A 210 10.32 -11.25 20.99
N SER A 211 9.11 -11.82 21.02
CA SER A 211 8.15 -11.69 19.92
C SER A 211 7.66 -10.25 19.70
N GLU A 212 7.72 -9.41 20.72
CA GLU A 212 7.29 -8.01 20.64
C GLU A 212 8.42 -7.10 20.16
N TYR A 213 9.66 -7.40 20.55
CA TYR A 213 10.86 -6.60 20.21
C TYR A 213 11.99 -7.44 19.62
N PRO A 214 11.78 -8.14 18.48
CA PRO A 214 12.75 -9.09 17.93
C PRO A 214 14.03 -8.41 17.45
N THR A 215 13.93 -7.19 16.90
CA THR A 215 15.09 -6.42 16.43
C THR A 215 15.97 -5.97 17.59
N LEU A 216 15.38 -5.56 18.71
CA LEU A 216 16.14 -5.17 19.90
C LEU A 216 16.84 -6.38 20.52
N PHE A 217 16.14 -7.51 20.65
CA PHE A 217 16.73 -8.76 21.14
C PHE A 217 17.90 -9.23 20.27
N ALA A 218 17.79 -9.11 18.93
CA ALA A 218 18.88 -9.47 18.02
C ALA A 218 20.17 -8.66 18.27
N ILE A 219 20.08 -7.49 18.92
CA ILE A 219 21.21 -6.61 19.21
C ILE A 219 21.76 -6.86 20.61
N ILE A 220 20.90 -6.88 21.64
CA ILE A 220 21.37 -6.94 23.04
C ILE A 220 21.35 -8.36 23.64
N GLY A 221 20.66 -9.30 22.99
CA GLY A 221 20.47 -10.65 23.49
C GLY A 221 19.81 -10.68 24.87
N ASN A 222 20.24 -11.63 25.70
CA ASN A 222 19.85 -11.76 27.11
C ASN A 222 20.91 -11.20 28.08
N THR A 223 21.80 -10.32 27.60
CA THR A 223 22.94 -9.76 28.37
C THR A 223 22.50 -9.17 29.71
N PHE A 224 21.33 -8.54 29.76
CA PHE A 224 20.81 -7.86 30.94
C PHE A 224 19.79 -8.68 31.74
N GLY A 225 19.52 -9.93 31.33
CA GLY A 225 18.54 -10.82 31.95
C GLY A 225 17.50 -11.38 30.96
N GLY A 226 16.50 -12.07 31.52
CA GLY A 226 15.54 -12.88 30.77
C GLY A 226 16.06 -14.30 30.50
N ASP A 227 15.20 -15.14 29.93
CA ASP A 227 15.53 -16.54 29.63
C ASP A 227 16.30 -16.72 28.30
N GLY A 228 16.33 -15.69 27.44
CA GLY A 228 16.96 -15.74 26.13
C GLY A 228 16.24 -16.63 25.11
N ILE A 229 15.03 -17.13 25.44
CA ILE A 229 14.23 -18.01 24.60
C ILE A 229 12.90 -17.36 24.26
N THR A 230 12.19 -16.86 25.27
CA THR A 230 10.91 -16.15 25.13
C THR A 230 11.01 -14.69 25.56
N THR A 231 11.96 -14.39 26.43
CA THR A 231 12.11 -13.11 27.11
C THR A 231 13.55 -12.62 27.14
N PHE A 232 13.69 -11.30 27.24
CA PHE A 232 14.96 -10.62 27.47
C PHE A 232 14.72 -9.40 28.35
N ALA A 233 15.76 -8.93 29.05
CA ALA A 233 15.67 -7.71 29.83
C ALA A 233 16.38 -6.54 29.14
N VAL A 234 15.87 -5.32 29.37
CA VAL A 234 16.58 -4.08 29.04
C VAL A 234 17.63 -3.77 30.12
N PRO A 235 18.64 -2.92 29.84
CA PRO A 235 19.58 -2.48 30.88
C PRO A 235 18.87 -1.78 32.05
N ASN A 236 19.41 -1.89 33.26
CA ASN A 236 18.94 -1.12 34.41
C ASN A 236 19.87 0.07 34.70
N MET A 237 19.49 1.26 34.24
CA MET A 237 20.24 2.51 34.41
C MET A 237 19.70 3.35 35.57
N THR A 238 18.68 2.89 36.29
CA THR A 238 18.13 3.60 37.46
C THR A 238 19.20 3.73 38.54
N ASN A 239 19.56 4.98 38.90
CA ASN A 239 20.63 5.31 39.85
C ASN A 239 22.06 4.89 39.42
N ASN A 240 22.29 4.55 38.16
CA ASN A 240 23.59 4.14 37.65
C ASN A 240 24.23 5.19 36.73
N PHE A 241 25.56 5.29 36.76
CA PHE A 241 26.32 6.08 35.79
C PHE A 241 26.85 5.19 34.67
N PRO A 242 26.77 5.62 33.40
CA PRO A 242 27.42 4.91 32.32
C PRO A 242 28.94 5.01 32.46
N ARG A 243 29.62 3.95 32.05
CA ARG A 243 31.07 3.93 31.88
C ARG A 243 31.40 3.33 30.52
N GLY A 244 32.47 3.82 29.90
CA GLY A 244 33.05 3.18 28.73
C GLY A 244 33.50 1.74 29.03
N TRP A 245 33.29 0.86 28.06
CA TRP A 245 33.79 -0.51 28.13
C TRP A 245 35.31 -0.52 27.92
N ASP A 246 36.03 -1.12 28.85
CA ASP A 246 37.50 -1.19 28.85
C ASP A 246 38.05 -2.42 28.11
N HIS A 247 37.18 -3.27 27.55
CA HIS A 247 37.51 -4.54 26.89
C HIS A 247 38.19 -5.60 27.78
N LEU A 248 38.25 -5.37 29.10
CA LEU A 248 38.84 -6.31 30.06
C LEU A 248 37.78 -7.02 30.89
N ARG A 249 36.67 -6.33 31.15
CA ARG A 249 35.52 -6.86 31.90
C ARG A 249 34.44 -7.31 30.93
N GLU A 250 33.53 -8.17 31.40
CA GLU A 250 32.37 -8.61 30.61
C GLU A 250 31.52 -7.42 30.16
N PHE A 251 31.13 -7.40 28.89
CA PHE A 251 30.27 -6.35 28.34
C PHE A 251 28.89 -6.40 29.01
N GLY A 252 28.32 -5.24 29.33
CA GLY A 252 27.04 -5.15 30.04
C GLY A 252 27.12 -5.46 31.54
N SER A 253 28.31 -5.76 32.09
CA SER A 253 28.48 -5.93 33.54
C SER A 253 28.42 -4.60 34.29
N PHE A 254 27.79 -4.62 35.47
CA PHE A 254 27.79 -3.49 36.39
C PHE A 254 29.02 -3.55 37.28
N GLN A 255 29.77 -2.44 37.42
CA GLN A 255 30.71 -2.33 38.52
C GLN A 255 29.94 -1.93 39.79
N LYS A 256 30.24 -2.61 40.89
CA LYS A 256 29.87 -2.15 42.22
C LYS A 256 30.40 -0.73 42.48
N ALA A 257 29.68 0.02 43.30
CA ALA A 257 30.05 1.38 43.66
C ALA A 257 31.37 1.39 44.44
N SER A 258 32.42 1.98 43.86
CA SER A 258 33.70 2.17 44.55
C SER A 258 33.76 3.56 45.20
N SER A 259 34.18 3.59 46.47
CA SER A 259 34.55 4.80 47.19
C SER A 259 36.02 5.13 46.90
N ILE A 260 36.31 6.31 46.34
CA ILE A 260 37.69 6.78 46.13
C ILE A 260 38.13 7.49 47.42
N PHE A 261 39.10 6.91 48.12
CA PHE A 261 39.81 7.54 49.24
C PHE A 261 41.25 7.84 48.82
N MET A 262 41.69 9.09 48.93
CA MET A 262 43.08 9.48 48.66
C MET A 262 43.87 9.47 49.99
N GLY A 263 44.87 8.60 50.10
CA GLY A 263 45.71 8.44 51.31
C GLY A 263 47.05 9.19 51.23
N ASP A 264 47.74 9.29 52.38
CA ASP A 264 49.03 9.96 52.57
C ASP A 264 50.22 9.10 52.04
N PRO A 265 51.10 9.62 51.16
CA PRO A 265 52.27 8.89 50.65
C PRO A 265 53.50 8.93 51.57
N THR A 266 53.46 9.65 52.70
CA THR A 266 54.60 9.80 53.63
C THR A 266 54.41 9.09 54.96
N THR A 267 53.18 8.73 55.32
CA THR A 267 52.96 7.76 56.38
C THR A 267 52.98 6.35 55.78
N THR A 268 53.67 5.44 56.45
CA THR A 268 53.37 4.01 56.34
C THR A 268 51.94 3.82 56.88
N ALA A 269 50.94 4.19 56.09
CA ALA A 269 49.58 4.42 56.55
C ALA A 269 48.86 3.09 56.77
N THR A 270 49.10 2.46 57.92
CA THR A 270 48.31 1.32 58.39
C THR A 270 46.91 1.74 58.87
N ARG A 271 46.57 3.05 58.88
CA ARG A 271 45.32 3.54 59.52
C ARG A 271 44.75 4.79 58.84
N ILE A 272 43.48 4.71 58.42
CA ILE A 272 42.61 5.87 58.21
C ILE A 272 41.83 6.06 59.52
N PRO A 273 42.02 7.16 60.26
CA PRO A 273 41.23 7.41 61.45
C PRO A 273 39.82 7.85 61.02
N THR A 274 38.82 7.04 61.40
CA THR A 274 37.40 7.42 61.52
C THR A 274 36.68 7.89 60.26
N LEU A 275 36.05 6.93 59.56
CA LEU A 275 34.87 7.16 58.72
C LEU A 275 33.63 6.79 59.55
N ILE A 276 33.02 7.75 60.25
CA ILE A 276 31.82 7.52 61.06
C ILE A 276 30.71 8.45 60.57
N ASN A 277 29.57 7.87 60.20
CA ASN A 277 28.31 8.59 59.97
C ASN A 277 27.68 8.89 61.34
N THR A 278 27.38 10.15 61.65
CA THR A 278 26.91 10.63 62.97
C THR A 278 25.55 10.10 63.43
N LEU A 279 24.94 9.15 62.71
CA LEU A 279 23.58 8.68 62.95
C LEU A 279 23.45 7.17 63.23
N ASP A 280 24.47 6.35 62.96
CA ASP A 280 24.48 4.94 63.36
C ASP A 280 25.90 4.36 63.28
N ASP A 281 26.51 4.11 64.44
CA ASP A 281 27.94 3.75 64.63
C ASP A 281 28.26 2.29 64.28
N SER A 282 27.61 1.72 63.27
CA SER A 282 27.83 0.33 62.83
C SER A 282 28.69 0.26 61.57
N SER A 283 29.84 -0.38 61.69
CA SER A 283 30.73 -0.77 60.58
C SER A 283 30.01 -1.59 59.51
N ASP A 284 29.01 -2.38 59.89
CA ASP A 284 28.18 -3.15 58.96
C ASP A 284 27.21 -2.27 58.15
N THR A 285 26.73 -1.17 58.72
CA THR A 285 25.87 -0.21 58.00
C THR A 285 26.66 0.46 56.87
N LEU A 286 27.92 0.83 57.11
CA LEU A 286 28.81 1.36 56.08
C LEU A 286 29.19 0.30 55.03
N ARG A 287 29.45 -0.94 55.45
CA ARG A 287 29.71 -2.08 54.55
C ARG A 287 28.54 -2.32 53.60
N ASN A 288 27.32 -2.30 54.13
CA ASN A 288 26.10 -2.49 53.36
C ASN A 288 25.85 -1.32 52.41
N ALA A 289 26.10 -0.08 52.85
CA ALA A 289 26.00 1.11 52.01
C ALA A 289 27.00 1.11 50.84
N LEU A 290 28.15 0.44 50.99
CA LEU A 290 29.15 0.22 49.94
C LEU A 290 28.98 -1.14 49.23
N ASN A 291 27.83 -1.80 49.34
CA ASN A 291 27.55 -3.09 48.70
C ASN A 291 28.60 -4.18 48.95
N GLY A 292 29.22 -4.16 50.13
CA GLY A 292 30.23 -5.13 50.55
C GLY A 292 31.61 -4.99 49.89
N GLU A 293 31.91 -3.86 49.24
CA GLU A 293 33.25 -3.60 48.66
C GLU A 293 34.35 -3.45 49.73
N ALA A 294 33.98 -3.02 50.94
CA ALA A 294 34.90 -3.04 52.08
C ALA A 294 34.99 -4.47 52.65
N THR A 295 36.05 -5.19 52.26
CA THR A 295 36.28 -6.61 52.61
C THR A 295 36.85 -6.82 54.01
N THR A 296 37.40 -5.78 54.63
CA THR A 296 37.93 -5.83 56.00
C THR A 296 37.55 -4.54 56.72
N ILE A 297 36.77 -4.64 57.80
CA ILE A 297 36.40 -3.49 58.62
C ILE A 297 36.69 -3.84 60.08
N ASP A 298 37.54 -3.05 60.73
CA ASP A 298 37.77 -3.16 62.17
C ASP A 298 36.65 -2.37 62.88
N PRO A 299 35.95 -2.97 63.88
CA PRO A 299 34.86 -2.32 64.61
C PRO A 299 35.31 -1.07 65.39
N THR A 300 36.61 -0.82 65.50
CA THR A 300 37.17 0.42 66.06
C THR A 300 37.66 1.41 65.00
N HIS A 301 38.03 0.97 63.78
CA HIS A 301 38.60 1.82 62.71
C HIS A 301 38.36 1.21 61.30
N VAL A 302 37.92 2.02 60.33
CA VAL A 302 37.68 1.55 58.94
C VAL A 302 38.95 1.73 58.10
N THR A 303 39.60 0.63 57.71
CA THR A 303 40.80 0.66 56.85
C THR A 303 40.52 -0.11 55.54
N VAL A 304 40.51 0.57 54.40
CA VAL A 304 40.39 -0.08 53.08
C VAL A 304 41.79 -0.41 52.58
N LEU A 305 42.20 -1.68 52.68
CA LEU A 305 43.58 -2.12 52.40
C LEU A 305 43.81 -2.60 50.96
N SER A 306 42.77 -2.76 50.15
CA SER A 306 42.92 -3.00 48.71
C SER A 306 41.65 -2.63 47.96
N SER A 307 41.80 -1.81 46.93
CA SER A 307 40.80 -1.60 45.88
C SER A 307 41.52 -1.83 44.56
N GLY A 308 40.98 -2.66 43.68
CA GLY A 308 41.62 -3.07 42.41
C GLY A 308 41.78 -1.97 41.35
N ALA A 309 41.71 -0.70 41.74
CA ALA A 309 42.04 0.45 40.91
C ALA A 309 43.46 0.91 41.26
N GLU A 310 44.47 0.15 40.81
CA GLU A 310 45.86 0.56 40.96
C GLU A 310 46.21 1.62 39.91
N LEU A 311 47.03 2.60 40.34
CA LEU A 311 47.59 3.76 39.62
C LEU A 311 46.81 5.08 39.76
N PHE A 312 46.98 5.75 40.90
CA PHE A 312 46.79 7.21 41.00
C PHE A 312 48.14 7.90 41.23
N ASP A 313 48.48 8.85 40.35
CA ASP A 313 49.61 9.76 40.46
C ASP A 313 49.33 10.84 41.53
N SER A 314 50.36 11.23 42.29
CA SER A 314 50.26 11.96 43.55
C SER A 314 49.91 13.44 43.35
N VAL A 315 48.82 13.89 43.98
CA VAL A 315 48.46 15.32 44.10
C VAL A 315 48.57 15.73 45.58
N THR A 316 49.09 16.93 45.86
CA THR A 316 49.37 17.46 47.21
C THR A 316 48.11 17.65 48.08
N PRO A 317 48.12 17.36 49.41
CA PRO A 317 46.92 17.41 50.25
C PRO A 317 46.74 18.72 51.05
N VAL A 318 45.47 19.11 51.22
CA VAL A 318 44.96 20.06 52.22
C VAL A 318 44.16 19.27 53.29
N GLN A 319 44.15 19.73 54.54
CA GLN A 319 43.37 19.12 55.64
C GLN A 319 41.89 18.92 55.23
N ALA A 320 41.46 17.66 55.22
CA ALA A 320 40.09 17.19 54.96
C ALA A 320 39.47 17.69 53.65
N THR A 321 39.91 17.15 52.52
CA THR A 321 39.17 17.32 51.27
C THR A 321 38.06 16.28 51.17
N MET A 322 36.86 16.66 51.60
CA MET A 322 35.64 15.98 51.15
C MET A 322 35.44 16.28 49.66
N SER A 323 35.49 15.25 48.82
CA SER A 323 35.09 15.39 47.41
C SER A 323 33.58 15.24 47.33
N VAL A 324 32.87 16.36 47.24
CA VAL A 324 31.44 16.36 46.94
C VAL A 324 31.31 16.11 45.45
N ARG A 325 30.60 15.05 45.05
CA ARG A 325 30.25 14.86 43.64
C ARG A 325 29.47 16.10 43.17
N PRO A 326 29.72 16.63 41.96
CA PRO A 326 28.90 17.70 41.41
C PRO A 326 27.41 17.37 41.53
N SER A 327 26.55 18.40 41.65
CA SER A 327 25.11 18.20 41.61
C SER A 327 24.72 17.51 40.30
N ASN A 328 24.08 16.34 40.39
CA ASN A 328 23.69 15.57 39.22
C ASN A 328 22.22 15.84 38.89
N LEU A 329 21.92 15.91 37.59
CA LEU A 329 20.56 15.99 37.08
C LEU A 329 20.03 14.58 36.80
N ALA A 330 18.88 14.23 37.39
CA ALA A 330 18.22 12.96 37.12
C ALA A 330 17.43 13.05 35.81
N LEU A 331 17.82 12.24 34.82
CA LEU A 331 17.16 12.09 33.54
C LEU A 331 16.96 10.59 33.25
N MET A 332 15.99 10.26 32.42
CA MET A 332 15.67 8.87 32.09
C MET A 332 16.59 8.36 30.98
N PHE A 333 17.07 7.13 31.12
CA PHE A 333 17.72 6.44 29.99
C PHE A 333 16.68 5.64 29.23
N VAL A 334 16.70 5.76 27.91
CA VAL A 334 15.80 5.03 27.02
C VAL A 334 16.58 4.32 25.93
N ILE A 335 16.09 3.16 25.48
CA ILE A 335 16.67 2.35 24.41
C ILE A 335 15.71 2.25 23.24
N LYS A 336 16.20 2.48 22.03
CA LYS A 336 15.39 2.38 20.80
C LYS A 336 14.98 0.93 20.57
N THR A 337 13.69 0.68 20.38
CA THR A 337 13.15 -0.63 20.00
C THR A 337 13.36 -0.95 18.54
#